data_AF-A0AAV0VHP7-F1
#
_entry.id   AF-A0AAV0VHP7-F1
#
_cell.length_a   1.000
_cell.length_b   1.000
_cell.length_c   1.000
_cell.angle_alpha   90.00
_cell.angle_beta   90.00
_cell.angle_gamma   90.00
#
_symmetry.space_group_name_H-M   'P 1'
#
loop_
_entity.id
_entity.type
_entity.pdbx_description
1 polymer ?
#
loop_
_entity_poly.entity_id
_entity_poly.type
_entity_poly.pdbx_seq_one_letter_code
_entity_poly.pdbx_strand_id
1 'polypeptide(L)'
;MYKEPATQRKRRLERARIKYQEKKANEGSEAKRARLDKNRQAKKKLRAEETPSMKNKRLLQQRENRIKQRDKETPESGEARRQAEHERYLQRAAAENPERRESRKQADHERYLQRCAAQTNQDRGDHLENIRRQWLERSASEIEFEKAINTFCDQFCEVCTKRCYPNQVSILKLSNYKPNYLPIELLQKKQLLLCHRCKTHLSSRKTTAPPKAFWNKLDPGVIPNEIHLLSQAEKRLLSILRPTREYYRFAHVD
;
A
#
# COMPACT_ATOMS: atom_id res chain seq x y z
N MET A 1 7.75 74.07 22.86
CA MET A 1 8.28 72.70 22.64
C MET A 1 8.44 72.45 21.15
N TYR A 2 9.66 72.45 20.61
CA TYR A 2 9.90 72.12 19.21
C TYR A 2 9.69 70.62 18.99
N LYS A 3 8.77 70.23 18.10
CA LYS A 3 8.55 68.82 17.73
C LYS A 3 9.58 68.41 16.69
N GLU A 4 10.35 67.36 16.97
CA GLU A 4 11.30 66.74 16.03
C GLU A 4 10.56 66.37 14.72
N PRO A 5 11.07 66.77 13.53
CA PRO A 5 10.50 66.37 12.25
C PRO A 5 10.44 64.84 12.10
N ALA A 6 9.36 64.33 11.50
CA ALA A 6 9.16 62.89 11.34
C ALA A 6 10.32 62.17 10.62
N THR A 7 10.97 62.85 9.67
CA THR A 7 12.13 62.35 8.91
C THR A 7 13.38 62.23 9.78
N GLN A 8 13.63 63.23 10.64
CA GLN A 8 14.74 63.22 11.59
C GLN A 8 14.56 62.13 12.64
N ARG A 9 13.33 62.01 13.18
CA ARG A 9 12.97 60.92 14.11
C ARG A 9 13.17 59.55 13.48
N LYS A 10 12.76 59.35 12.22
CA LYS A 10 12.97 58.09 11.49
C LYS A 10 14.46 57.74 11.36
N ARG A 11 15.29 58.69 10.94
CA ARG A 11 16.75 58.51 10.82
C ARG A 11 17.40 58.16 12.17
N ARG A 12 16.99 58.85 13.25
CA ARG A 12 17.51 58.58 14.60
C ARG A 12 17.15 57.18 15.09
N LEU A 13 15.90 56.76 14.89
CA LEU A 13 15.44 55.41 15.25
C LEU A 13 16.15 54.33 14.42
N GLU A 14 16.39 54.58 13.13
CA GLU A 14 17.12 53.63 12.28
C GLU A 14 18.58 53.47 12.74
N ARG A 15 19.27 54.57 13.04
CA ARG A 15 20.62 54.52 13.62
C ARG A 15 20.66 53.75 14.95
N ALA A 16 19.66 53.95 15.81
CA ALA A 16 19.56 53.23 17.07
C ALA A 16 19.30 51.72 16.86
N ARG A 17 18.47 51.37 15.87
CA ARG A 17 18.20 49.99 15.47
C ARG A 17 19.47 49.28 14.97
N ILE A 18 20.24 49.93 14.09
CA ILE A 18 21.50 49.39 13.56
C ILE A 18 22.49 49.14 14.70
N LYS A 19 22.73 50.14 15.56
CA LYS A 19 23.61 49.98 16.75
C LYS A 19 23.15 48.84 17.66
N TYR A 20 21.84 48.69 17.85
CA TYR A 20 21.30 47.59 18.64
C TYR A 20 21.53 46.23 17.97
N GLN A 21 21.39 46.14 16.65
CA GLN A 21 21.67 44.92 15.89
C GLN A 21 23.16 44.55 15.95
N GLU A 22 24.07 45.50 15.77
CA GLU A 22 25.52 45.28 15.91
C GLU A 22 25.87 44.78 17.32
N LYS A 23 25.33 45.43 18.36
CA LYS A 23 25.51 44.97 19.75
C LYS A 23 24.96 43.57 19.99
N LYS A 24 23.89 43.18 19.28
CA LYS A 24 23.31 41.83 19.37
C LYS A 24 24.10 40.80 18.57
N ALA A 25 24.68 41.17 17.44
CA ALA A 25 25.55 40.32 16.64
C ALA A 25 26.84 39.99 17.40
N ASN A 26 27.40 40.98 18.10
CA ASN A 26 28.61 40.85 18.90
C ASN A 26 28.35 40.33 20.34
N GLU A 27 27.12 39.90 20.65
CA GLU A 27 26.76 39.40 21.98
C GLU A 27 27.27 37.97 22.15
N GLY A 28 28.18 37.76 23.11
CA GLY A 28 28.64 36.41 23.49
C GLY A 28 27.50 35.50 23.97
N SER A 29 27.70 34.19 23.89
CA SER A 29 26.69 33.18 24.21
C SER A 29 26.14 33.29 25.64
N GLU A 30 27.00 33.56 26.63
CA GLU A 30 26.63 33.74 28.04
C GLU A 30 25.84 35.02 28.27
N ALA A 31 26.32 36.15 27.74
CA ALA A 31 25.61 37.43 27.81
C ALA A 31 24.22 37.33 27.16
N LYS A 32 24.12 36.63 26.02
CA LYS A 32 22.84 36.32 25.35
C LYS A 32 21.92 35.50 26.25
N ARG A 33 22.43 34.44 26.89
CA ARG A 33 21.67 33.62 27.84
C ARG A 33 21.16 34.44 29.02
N ALA A 34 22.04 35.21 29.68
CA ALA A 34 21.67 36.05 30.82
C ALA A 34 20.59 37.08 30.46
N ARG A 35 20.70 37.74 29.29
CA ARG A 35 19.68 38.67 28.81
C ARG A 35 18.35 37.97 28.54
N LEU A 36 18.37 36.80 27.88
CA LEU A 36 17.15 36.04 27.60
C LEU A 36 16.49 35.54 28.88
N ASP A 37 17.27 35.16 29.89
CA ASP A 37 16.76 34.75 31.18
C ASP A 37 16.12 35.92 31.94
N LYS A 38 16.80 37.07 32.02
CA LYS A 38 16.22 38.30 32.59
C LYS A 38 14.89 38.67 31.92
N ASN A 39 14.81 38.56 30.59
CA ASN A 39 13.58 38.79 29.84
C ASN A 39 12.49 37.75 30.15
N ARG A 40 12.86 36.47 30.35
CA ARG A 40 11.94 35.40 30.73
C ARG A 40 11.39 35.65 32.13
N GLN A 41 12.24 36.02 33.08
CA GLN A 41 11.85 36.36 34.45
C GLN A 41 10.92 37.56 34.49
N ALA A 42 11.23 38.65 33.77
CA ALA A 42 10.36 39.82 33.67
C ALA A 42 8.98 39.46 33.10
N LYS A 43 8.93 38.66 32.03
CA LYS A 43 7.66 38.18 31.47
C LYS A 43 6.89 37.26 32.44
N LYS A 44 7.59 36.44 33.22
CA LYS A 44 6.97 35.59 34.24
C LYS A 44 6.29 36.44 35.31
N LYS A 45 6.97 37.49 35.80
CA LYS A 45 6.40 38.46 36.75
C LYS A 45 5.16 39.16 36.19
N LEU A 46 5.27 39.74 34.99
CA LEU A 46 4.12 40.39 34.32
C LEU A 46 2.91 39.45 34.13
N ARG A 47 3.14 38.16 33.86
CA ARG A 47 2.06 37.16 33.75
C ARG A 47 1.46 36.76 35.09
N ALA A 48 2.22 36.84 36.18
CA ALA A 48 1.71 36.57 37.52
C ALA A 48 0.80 37.71 38.01
N GLU A 49 1.09 38.94 37.58
CA GLU A 49 0.32 40.15 37.89
C GLU A 49 -0.85 40.40 36.91
N GLU A 50 -1.04 39.55 35.89
CA GLU A 50 -2.13 39.69 34.91
C GLU A 50 -3.49 39.45 35.56
N THR A 51 -4.40 40.43 35.44
CA THR A 51 -5.81 40.21 35.78
C THR A 51 -6.45 39.23 34.79
N PRO A 52 -7.56 38.54 35.16
CA PRO A 52 -8.28 37.66 34.24
C PRO A 52 -8.68 38.34 32.93
N SER A 53 -9.10 39.61 32.98
CA SER A 53 -9.45 40.40 31.78
C SER A 53 -8.24 40.63 30.87
N MET A 54 -7.10 41.05 31.43
CA MET A 54 -5.86 41.23 30.65
C MET A 54 -5.37 39.92 30.03
N LYS A 55 -5.42 38.83 30.79
CA LYS A 55 -5.09 37.48 30.31
C LYS A 55 -5.97 37.08 29.14
N ASN A 56 -7.29 37.29 29.23
CA ASN A 56 -8.22 36.99 28.15
C ASN A 56 -7.95 37.82 26.90
N LYS A 57 -7.75 39.13 27.04
CA LYS A 57 -7.39 40.02 25.91
C LYS A 57 -6.11 39.57 25.22
N ARG A 58 -5.08 39.21 25.98
CA ARG A 58 -3.82 38.68 25.43
C ARG A 58 -4.03 37.34 24.71
N LEU A 59 -4.82 36.43 25.27
CA LEU A 59 -5.10 35.12 24.66
C LEU A 59 -5.92 35.26 23.36
N LEU A 60 -6.89 36.17 23.32
CA LEU A 60 -7.65 36.49 22.12
C LEU A 60 -6.74 37.02 21.01
N GLN A 61 -5.91 38.02 21.33
CA GLN A 61 -4.94 38.56 20.38
C GLN A 61 -3.96 37.48 19.87
N GLN A 62 -3.53 36.55 20.73
CA GLN A 62 -2.69 35.43 20.32
C GLN A 62 -3.43 34.46 19.38
N ARG A 63 -4.73 34.20 19.60
CA ARG A 63 -5.55 33.36 18.71
C ARG A 63 -5.70 34.03 17.34
N GLU A 64 -6.05 35.32 17.31
CA GLU A 64 -6.15 36.09 16.06
C GLU A 64 -4.85 36.08 15.26
N ASN A 65 -3.71 36.28 15.92
CA ASN A 65 -2.42 36.23 15.25
C ASN A 65 -2.11 34.85 14.67
N ARG A 66 -2.51 33.76 15.34
CA ARG A 66 -2.35 32.39 14.82
C ARG A 66 -3.26 32.13 13.62
N ILE A 67 -4.49 32.63 13.63
CA ILE A 67 -5.41 32.53 12.50
C ILE A 67 -4.80 33.25 11.30
N LYS A 68 -4.39 34.52 11.46
CA LYS A 68 -3.72 35.30 10.40
C LYS A 68 -2.44 34.65 9.87
N GLN A 69 -1.71 33.91 10.71
CA GLN A 69 -0.55 33.13 10.27
C GLN A 69 -0.95 31.90 9.46
N ARG A 70 -2.01 31.18 9.88
CA ARG A 70 -2.54 30.02 9.14
C ARG A 70 -3.12 30.42 7.79
N ASP A 71 -3.79 31.57 7.70
CA ASP A 71 -4.35 32.07 6.45
C ASP A 71 -3.27 32.44 5.41
N LYS A 72 -2.04 32.71 5.87
CA LYS A 72 -0.87 33.01 5.05
C LYS A 72 0.04 31.80 4.85
N GLU A 73 -0.34 30.64 5.34
CA GLU A 73 0.46 29.42 5.29
C GLU A 73 0.45 28.86 3.85
N THR A 74 1.63 28.55 3.31
CA THR A 74 1.72 27.82 2.03
C THR A 74 1.26 26.37 2.23
N PRO A 75 0.78 25.67 1.19
CA PRO A 75 0.41 24.26 1.30
C PRO A 75 1.51 23.40 1.93
N GLU A 76 2.76 23.59 1.52
CA GLU A 76 3.93 22.86 2.03
C GLU A 76 4.18 23.13 3.53
N SER A 77 4.12 24.38 3.97
CA SER A 77 4.24 24.73 5.39
C SER A 77 3.09 24.12 6.20
N GLY A 78 1.88 24.12 5.63
CA GLY A 78 0.70 23.52 6.25
C GLY A 78 0.81 22.01 6.42
N GLU A 79 1.36 21.32 5.42
CA GLU A 79 1.68 19.90 5.49
C GLU A 79 2.75 19.61 6.53
N ALA A 80 3.88 20.33 6.49
CA ALA A 80 4.95 20.18 7.47
C ALA A 80 4.45 20.40 8.91
N ARG A 81 3.57 21.39 9.12
CA ARG A 81 2.94 21.63 10.43
C ARG A 81 2.02 20.48 10.86
N ARG A 82 1.18 19.96 9.96
CA ARG A 82 0.29 18.81 10.24
C ARG A 82 1.09 17.56 10.55
N GLN A 83 2.15 17.30 9.78
CA GLN A 83 3.06 16.19 10.02
C GLN A 83 3.74 16.31 11.38
N ALA A 84 4.32 17.47 11.70
CA ALA A 84 4.94 17.69 13.01
C ALA A 84 3.93 17.57 14.17
N GLU A 85 2.65 17.92 13.95
CA GLU A 85 1.59 17.72 14.94
C GLU A 85 1.24 16.25 15.12
N HIS A 86 1.17 15.49 14.03
CA HIS A 86 0.96 14.05 14.04
C HIS A 86 2.11 13.31 14.74
N GLU A 87 3.36 13.65 14.44
CA GLU A 87 4.54 13.08 15.10
C GLU A 87 4.52 13.35 16.61
N ARG A 88 4.20 14.58 17.04
CA ARG A 88 4.02 14.89 18.48
C ARG A 88 2.90 14.08 19.11
N TYR A 89 1.82 13.80 18.37
CA TYR A 89 0.74 12.95 18.86
C TYR A 89 1.23 11.51 19.07
N LEU A 90 1.92 10.93 18.08
CA LEU A 90 2.49 9.59 18.18
C LEU A 90 3.48 9.45 19.35
N GLN A 91 4.37 10.43 19.52
CA GLN A 91 5.31 10.46 20.65
C GLN A 91 4.57 10.48 22.01
N ARG A 92 3.53 11.31 22.15
CA ARG A 92 2.73 11.35 23.38
C ARG A 92 1.97 10.05 23.61
N ALA A 93 1.40 9.45 22.56
CA ALA A 93 0.66 8.20 22.65
C ALA A 93 1.57 7.01 23.02
N ALA A 94 2.81 7.00 22.52
CA ALA A 94 3.82 6.00 22.84
C ALA A 94 4.29 6.12 24.30
N ALA A 95 4.47 7.34 24.81
CA ALA A 95 4.87 7.61 26.20
C ALA A 95 3.70 7.59 27.20
N GLU A 96 2.48 7.27 26.76
CA GLU A 96 1.29 7.29 27.59
C GLU A 96 1.20 6.06 28.49
N ASN A 97 0.97 6.29 29.79
CA ASN A 97 0.73 5.20 30.73
C ASN A 97 -0.68 4.58 30.56
N PRO A 98 -0.92 3.35 31.04
CA PRO A 98 -2.20 2.67 30.86
C PRO A 98 -3.41 3.43 31.43
N GLU A 99 -3.29 3.99 32.64
CA GLU A 99 -4.37 4.75 33.28
C GLU A 99 -4.81 5.96 32.44
N ARG A 100 -3.87 6.78 31.97
CA ARG A 100 -4.20 7.92 31.10
C ARG A 100 -4.82 7.48 29.78
N ARG A 101 -4.35 6.36 29.23
CA ARG A 101 -4.91 5.78 28.00
C ARG A 101 -6.37 5.38 28.20
N GLU A 102 -6.69 4.76 29.32
CA GLU A 102 -8.06 4.37 29.67
C GLU A 102 -8.95 5.59 29.91
N SER A 103 -8.50 6.56 30.70
CA SER A 103 -9.25 7.81 30.89
C SER A 103 -9.48 8.54 29.57
N ARG A 104 -8.51 8.55 28.64
CA ARG A 104 -8.70 9.13 27.31
C ARG A 104 -9.76 8.36 26.52
N LYS A 105 -9.71 7.02 26.51
CA LYS A 105 -10.70 6.18 25.82
C LYS A 105 -12.11 6.38 26.38
N GLN A 106 -12.25 6.47 27.70
CA GLN A 106 -13.52 6.77 28.36
C GLN A 106 -14.04 8.14 27.95
N ALA A 107 -13.20 9.18 28.02
CA ALA A 107 -13.58 10.53 27.59
C ALA A 107 -13.93 10.60 26.09
N ASP A 108 -13.23 9.83 25.23
CA ASP A 108 -13.57 9.70 23.81
C ASP A 108 -14.92 9.01 23.61
N HIS A 109 -15.21 7.96 24.38
CA HIS A 109 -16.49 7.26 24.36
C HIS A 109 -17.65 8.14 24.83
N GLU A 110 -17.48 8.88 25.93
CA GLU A 110 -18.47 9.85 26.41
C GLU A 110 -18.76 10.94 25.37
N ARG A 111 -17.70 11.50 24.75
CA ARG A 111 -17.86 12.45 23.64
C ARG A 111 -18.60 11.83 22.46
N TYR A 112 -18.36 10.56 22.16
CA TYR A 112 -19.09 9.85 21.10
C TYR A 112 -20.57 9.73 21.45
N LEU A 113 -20.92 9.31 22.66
CA LEU A 113 -22.31 9.20 23.11
C LEU A 113 -23.02 10.57 23.08
N GLN A 114 -22.35 11.64 23.52
CA GLN A 114 -22.88 13.00 23.44
C GLN A 114 -23.16 13.43 21.99
N ARG A 115 -22.25 13.11 21.06
CA ARG A 115 -22.48 13.39 19.63
C ARG A 115 -23.66 12.59 19.09
N CYS A 116 -23.77 11.31 19.42
CA CYS A 116 -24.91 10.48 18.99
C CYS A 116 -26.24 11.01 19.55
N ALA A 117 -26.27 11.47 20.80
CA ALA A 117 -27.45 12.05 21.42
C ALA A 117 -27.86 13.38 20.76
N ALA A 118 -26.89 14.18 20.30
CA ALA A 118 -27.13 15.44 19.61
C ALA A 118 -27.32 15.29 18.09
N GLN A 119 -27.19 14.09 17.55
CA GLN A 119 -27.23 13.83 16.11
C GLN A 119 -28.67 13.94 15.57
N THR A 120 -28.83 14.59 14.42
CA THR A 120 -30.13 14.65 13.76
C THR A 120 -30.47 13.29 13.12
N ASN A 121 -31.76 13.02 12.89
CA ASN A 121 -32.18 11.80 12.19
C ASN A 121 -31.60 11.72 10.76
N GLN A 122 -31.43 12.86 10.09
CA GLN A 122 -30.83 12.94 8.76
C GLN A 122 -29.36 12.52 8.80
N ASP A 123 -28.55 13.12 9.69
CA ASP A 123 -27.14 12.78 9.84
C ASP A 123 -26.95 11.31 10.22
N ARG A 124 -27.86 10.77 11.04
CA ARG A 124 -27.86 9.36 11.43
C ARG A 124 -28.16 8.46 10.22
N GLY A 125 -29.14 8.83 9.39
CA GLY A 125 -29.46 8.14 8.15
C GLY A 125 -28.26 8.09 7.20
N ASP A 126 -27.63 9.24 6.95
CA ASP A 126 -26.47 9.37 6.07
C ASP A 126 -25.28 8.55 6.58
N HIS A 127 -25.06 8.53 7.90
CA HIS A 127 -24.01 7.72 8.52
C HIS A 127 -24.25 6.22 8.32
N LEU A 128 -25.47 5.74 8.55
CA LEU A 128 -25.82 4.33 8.37
C LEU A 128 -25.74 3.91 6.89
N GLU A 129 -26.15 4.77 5.97
CA GLU A 129 -26.05 4.50 4.54
C GLU A 129 -24.59 4.43 4.07
N ASN A 130 -23.72 5.29 4.61
CA ASN A 130 -22.29 5.20 4.37
C ASN A 130 -21.69 3.88 4.89
N ILE A 131 -22.10 3.42 6.08
CA ILE A 131 -21.68 2.12 6.62
C ILE A 131 -22.13 0.98 5.70
N ARG A 132 -23.40 1.00 5.25
CA ARG A 132 -23.94 -0.03 4.33
C ARG A 132 -23.16 -0.09 3.03
N ARG A 133 -22.90 1.07 2.40
CA ARG A 133 -22.09 1.18 1.19
C ARG A 133 -20.69 0.61 1.38
N GLN A 134 -19.99 1.00 2.45
CA GLN A 134 -18.65 0.46 2.74
C GLN A 134 -18.66 -1.05 2.93
N TRP A 135 -19.72 -1.59 3.56
CA TRP A 135 -19.86 -3.03 3.72
C TRP A 135 -20.08 -3.74 2.37
N LEU A 136 -20.94 -3.19 1.49
CA LEU A 136 -21.16 -3.72 0.15
C LEU A 136 -19.88 -3.70 -0.70
N GLU A 137 -19.10 -2.61 -0.65
CA GLU A 137 -17.81 -2.51 -1.33
C GLU A 137 -16.82 -3.59 -0.87
N ARG A 138 -16.77 -3.86 0.44
CA ARG A 138 -15.93 -4.94 1.00
C ARG A 138 -16.42 -6.33 0.62
N SER A 139 -17.73 -6.54 0.63
CA SER A 139 -18.30 -7.84 0.26
C SER A 139 -18.10 -8.14 -1.23
N ALA A 140 -18.22 -7.12 -2.10
CA ALA A 140 -17.91 -7.27 -3.52
C ALA A 140 -16.44 -7.66 -3.76
N SER A 141 -15.50 -7.02 -3.05
CA SER A 141 -14.08 -7.37 -3.16
C SER A 141 -13.75 -8.75 -2.58
N GLU A 142 -14.47 -9.20 -1.55
CA GLU A 142 -14.35 -10.54 -0.99
C GLU A 142 -14.79 -11.62 -1.99
N ILE A 143 -15.91 -11.42 -2.68
CA ILE A 143 -16.37 -12.34 -3.74
C ILE A 143 -15.35 -12.42 -4.89
N GLU A 144 -14.75 -11.30 -5.27
CA GLU A 144 -13.69 -11.27 -6.29
C GLU A 144 -12.43 -12.01 -5.82
N PHE A 145 -12.04 -11.82 -4.56
CA PHE A 145 -10.92 -12.51 -3.94
C PHE A 145 -11.15 -14.02 -3.85
N GLU A 146 -12.33 -14.46 -3.42
CA GLU A 146 -12.69 -15.87 -3.37
C GLU A 146 -12.67 -16.51 -4.76
N LYS A 147 -13.22 -15.84 -5.78
CA LYS A 147 -13.13 -16.32 -7.18
C LYS A 147 -11.68 -16.44 -7.65
N ALA A 148 -10.83 -15.49 -7.28
CA ALA A 148 -9.42 -15.50 -7.65
C ALA A 148 -8.66 -16.68 -7.00
N ILE A 149 -8.90 -16.95 -5.72
CA ILE A 149 -8.24 -18.05 -4.99
C ILE A 149 -8.77 -19.43 -5.40
N ASN A 150 -10.07 -19.53 -5.68
CA ASN A 150 -10.69 -20.79 -6.11
C ASN A 150 -10.42 -21.16 -7.58
N THR A 151 -9.65 -20.34 -8.30
CA THR A 151 -9.18 -20.70 -9.64
C THR A 151 -8.00 -21.67 -9.51
N PHE A 152 -8.23 -22.98 -9.65
CA PHE A 152 -7.18 -24.00 -9.55
C PHE A 152 -6.33 -24.14 -10.82
N CYS A 153 -5.12 -24.71 -10.70
CA CYS A 153 -4.24 -25.04 -11.84
C CYS A 153 -4.58 -26.42 -12.45
N ASP A 154 -5.79 -26.56 -12.95
CA ASP A 154 -6.36 -27.81 -13.46
C ASP A 154 -6.12 -28.03 -14.97
N GLN A 155 -5.73 -26.99 -15.71
CA GLN A 155 -5.48 -27.09 -17.14
C GLN A 155 -4.09 -27.68 -17.42
N PHE A 156 -4.02 -28.59 -18.38
CA PHE A 156 -2.76 -29.23 -18.79
C PHE A 156 -2.37 -28.77 -20.19
N CYS A 157 -1.12 -28.36 -20.35
CA CYS A 157 -0.55 -28.16 -21.68
C CYS A 157 -0.43 -29.52 -22.40
N GLU A 158 -0.98 -29.66 -23.60
CA GLU A 158 -0.95 -30.93 -24.34
C GLU A 158 0.45 -31.33 -24.83
N VAL A 159 1.38 -30.37 -24.93
CA VAL A 159 2.76 -30.61 -25.38
C VAL A 159 3.71 -30.92 -24.22
N CYS A 160 3.62 -30.19 -23.11
CA CYS A 160 4.54 -30.34 -21.98
C CYS A 160 3.92 -30.90 -20.70
N THR A 161 2.60 -31.13 -20.67
CA THR A 161 1.82 -31.63 -19.52
C THR A 161 1.93 -30.79 -18.24
N LYS A 162 2.49 -29.58 -18.33
CA LYS A 162 2.57 -28.63 -17.21
C LYS A 162 1.16 -28.20 -16.80
N ARG A 163 0.85 -28.32 -15.50
CA ARG A 163 -0.34 -27.72 -14.88
C ARG A 163 -0.26 -26.20 -14.95
N CYS A 164 -1.31 -25.60 -15.46
CA CYS A 164 -1.40 -24.18 -15.71
C CYS A 164 -2.77 -23.69 -15.23
N TYR A 165 -2.83 -22.42 -14.82
CA TYR A 165 -4.11 -21.77 -14.58
C TYR A 165 -4.83 -21.52 -15.91
N PRO A 166 -6.17 -21.39 -15.93
CA PRO A 166 -6.94 -21.10 -17.14
C PRO A 166 -6.42 -19.90 -17.95
N ASN A 167 -5.93 -18.86 -17.29
CA ASN A 167 -5.35 -17.67 -17.94
C ASN A 167 -3.93 -17.87 -18.50
N GLN A 168 -3.26 -18.99 -18.19
CA GLN A 168 -1.90 -19.31 -18.64
C GLN A 168 -1.86 -20.30 -19.80
N VAL A 169 -3.01 -20.87 -20.16
CA VAL A 169 -3.20 -21.72 -21.34
C VAL A 169 -3.89 -20.95 -22.45
N SER A 170 -3.62 -21.34 -23.68
CA SER A 170 -4.31 -20.78 -24.83
C SER A 170 -4.42 -21.81 -25.93
N ILE A 171 -5.48 -21.67 -26.71
CA ILE A 171 -5.76 -22.55 -27.83
C ILE A 171 -4.92 -22.12 -29.02
N LEU A 172 -4.20 -23.07 -29.64
CA LEU A 172 -3.53 -22.89 -30.91
C LEU A 172 -4.20 -23.77 -31.95
N LYS A 173 -4.69 -23.17 -33.04
CA LYS A 173 -5.16 -23.91 -34.21
C LYS A 173 -3.95 -24.35 -35.03
N LEU A 174 -3.77 -25.65 -35.20
CA LEU A 174 -2.72 -26.15 -36.09
C LEU A 174 -3.12 -25.80 -37.53
N SER A 175 -2.31 -24.96 -38.18
CA SER A 175 -2.45 -24.68 -39.63
C SER A 175 -1.84 -25.84 -40.44
N ASN A 176 -1.87 -25.77 -41.78
CA ASN A 176 -1.31 -26.80 -42.67
C ASN A 176 0.18 -27.15 -42.39
N TYR A 177 0.88 -26.35 -41.58
CA TYR A 177 2.21 -26.65 -41.08
C TYR A 177 2.16 -27.69 -39.94
N LYS A 178 2.65 -28.90 -40.24
CA LYS A 178 2.77 -30.02 -39.28
C LYS A 178 4.23 -30.23 -38.89
N PRO A 179 4.64 -29.85 -37.66
CA PRO A 179 6.00 -30.12 -37.17
C PRO A 179 6.28 -31.62 -37.10
N ASN A 180 7.41 -32.06 -37.65
CA ASN A 180 7.78 -33.48 -37.73
C ASN A 180 8.06 -34.13 -36.36
N TYR A 181 8.28 -33.34 -35.31
CA TYR A 181 8.53 -33.85 -33.96
C TYR A 181 7.26 -34.02 -33.11
N LEU A 182 6.11 -33.54 -33.59
CA LEU A 182 4.85 -33.74 -32.88
C LEU A 182 4.34 -35.16 -33.15
N PRO A 183 3.89 -35.88 -32.11
CA PRO A 183 3.22 -37.17 -32.31
C PRO A 183 1.99 -37.04 -33.22
N ILE A 184 1.71 -38.08 -33.99
CA ILE A 184 0.63 -38.13 -34.98
C ILE A 184 -0.73 -37.83 -34.31
N GLU A 185 -0.92 -38.28 -33.08
CA GLU A 185 -2.15 -38.11 -32.29
C GLU A 185 -2.44 -36.63 -32.00
N LEU A 186 -1.41 -35.80 -31.86
CA LEU A 186 -1.59 -34.35 -31.68
C LEU A 186 -1.69 -33.62 -33.00
N LEU A 187 -1.05 -34.12 -34.06
CA LEU A 187 -1.18 -33.56 -35.41
C LEU A 187 -2.57 -33.77 -36.02
N GLN A 188 -3.30 -34.79 -35.57
CA GLN A 188 -4.69 -35.05 -35.96
C GLN A 188 -5.68 -34.08 -35.29
N LYS A 189 -5.31 -33.44 -34.17
CA LYS A 189 -6.18 -32.48 -33.50
C LYS A 189 -6.21 -31.15 -34.26
N LYS A 190 -7.42 -30.62 -34.49
CA LYS A 190 -7.61 -29.30 -35.13
C LYS A 190 -7.09 -28.16 -34.26
N GLN A 191 -7.10 -28.34 -32.94
CA GLN A 191 -6.74 -27.32 -31.96
C GLN A 191 -6.01 -27.97 -30.78
N LEU A 192 -4.99 -27.28 -30.24
CA LEU A 192 -4.24 -27.72 -29.08
C LEU A 192 -4.34 -26.72 -27.94
N LEU A 193 -4.47 -27.22 -26.71
CA LEU A 193 -4.42 -26.40 -25.49
C LEU A 193 -2.98 -26.33 -24.97
N LEU A 194 -2.37 -25.14 -25.03
CA LEU A 194 -0.94 -24.97 -24.82
C LEU A 194 -0.63 -23.91 -23.77
N CYS A 195 0.38 -24.14 -22.95
CA CYS A 195 0.98 -23.07 -22.16
C CYS A 195 1.67 -22.05 -23.06
N HIS A 196 1.84 -20.82 -22.58
CA HIS A 196 2.44 -19.73 -23.35
C HIS A 196 3.77 -20.12 -24.04
N ARG A 197 4.66 -20.83 -23.33
CA ARG A 197 5.95 -21.25 -23.88
C ARG A 197 5.84 -22.23 -25.05
N CYS A 198 4.95 -23.22 -24.95
CA CYS A 198 4.72 -24.19 -26.04
C CYS A 198 3.99 -23.54 -27.22
N LYS A 199 3.06 -22.63 -26.95
CA LYS A 199 2.37 -21.86 -27.99
C LYS A 199 3.36 -21.05 -28.81
N THR A 200 4.17 -20.19 -28.17
CA THR A 200 5.16 -19.35 -28.86
C THR A 200 6.15 -20.19 -29.67
N HIS A 201 6.55 -21.34 -29.14
CA HIS A 201 7.43 -22.28 -29.84
C HIS A 201 6.78 -22.86 -31.11
N LEU A 202 5.52 -23.28 -31.04
CA LEU A 202 4.80 -23.83 -32.19
C LEU A 202 4.42 -22.75 -33.20
N SER A 203 4.02 -21.56 -32.73
CA SER A 203 3.71 -20.41 -33.59
C SER A 203 4.94 -19.90 -34.36
N SER A 204 6.15 -20.03 -33.79
CA SER A 204 7.40 -19.68 -34.46
C SER A 204 7.86 -20.72 -35.50
N ARG A 205 7.06 -21.77 -35.76
CA ARG A 205 7.30 -22.81 -36.78
C ARG A 205 8.69 -23.45 -36.69
N LYS A 206 9.26 -23.52 -35.50
CA LYS A 206 10.54 -24.20 -35.29
C LYS A 206 10.40 -25.68 -35.65
N THR A 207 11.43 -26.23 -36.27
CA THR A 207 11.52 -27.63 -36.72
C THR A 207 11.99 -28.57 -35.62
N THR A 208 12.50 -28.04 -34.51
CA THR A 208 12.94 -28.81 -33.34
C THR A 208 11.86 -28.84 -32.27
N ALA A 209 11.83 -29.88 -31.44
CA ALA A 209 10.86 -29.94 -30.35
C ALA A 209 11.18 -28.93 -29.21
N PRO A 210 10.16 -28.37 -28.52
CA PRO A 210 10.39 -27.49 -27.37
C PRO A 210 11.21 -28.20 -26.27
N PRO A 211 12.22 -27.58 -25.64
CA PRO A 211 13.13 -28.26 -24.70
C PRO A 211 12.48 -28.95 -23.48
N LYS A 212 11.23 -28.59 -23.17
CA LYS A 212 10.45 -29.18 -22.07
C LYS A 212 9.19 -29.90 -22.57
N ALA A 213 9.14 -30.29 -23.84
CA ALA A 213 8.06 -31.13 -24.33
C ALA A 213 8.09 -32.46 -23.58
N PHE A 214 6.91 -32.98 -23.28
CA PHE A 214 6.76 -34.19 -22.47
C PHE A 214 7.46 -35.38 -23.12
N TRP A 215 7.33 -35.53 -24.44
CA TRP A 215 7.98 -36.60 -25.20
C TRP A 215 9.46 -36.41 -25.47
N ASN A 216 10.05 -35.22 -25.24
CA ASN A 216 11.49 -35.04 -25.45
C ASN A 216 12.36 -35.81 -24.44
N LYS A 217 11.73 -36.38 -23.41
CA LYS A 217 12.38 -37.24 -22.41
C LYS A 217 11.90 -38.69 -22.47
N LEU A 218 11.02 -39.01 -23.41
CA LEU A 218 10.56 -40.36 -23.66
C LEU A 218 11.56 -41.02 -24.62
N ASP A 219 12.61 -41.61 -24.06
CA ASP A 219 13.31 -42.69 -24.75
C ASP A 219 12.63 -43.98 -24.28
N PRO A 220 11.73 -44.60 -25.07
CA PRO A 220 10.89 -45.68 -24.56
C PRO A 220 11.67 -46.95 -24.21
N GLY A 221 12.95 -47.06 -24.62
CA GLY A 221 13.76 -48.25 -24.41
C GLY A 221 13.05 -49.53 -24.90
N VAL A 222 13.57 -50.69 -24.52
CA VAL A 222 12.83 -51.95 -24.67
C VAL A 222 11.88 -52.06 -23.49
N ILE A 223 10.58 -52.23 -23.76
CA ILE A 223 9.58 -52.46 -22.72
C ILE A 223 9.96 -53.75 -21.96
N PRO A 224 10.21 -53.71 -20.64
CA PRO A 224 10.54 -54.90 -19.88
C PRO A 224 9.43 -55.96 -19.98
N ASN A 225 9.78 -57.23 -20.14
CA ASN A 225 8.81 -58.32 -20.33
C ASN A 225 7.82 -58.44 -19.16
N GLU A 226 8.22 -58.00 -17.98
CA GLU A 226 7.42 -57.94 -16.75
C GLU A 226 6.17 -57.08 -16.94
N ILE A 227 6.24 -56.04 -17.79
CA ILE A 227 5.10 -55.17 -18.11
C ILE A 227 4.07 -55.90 -18.98
N HIS A 228 4.50 -56.79 -19.86
CA HIS A 228 3.60 -57.57 -20.72
C HIS A 228 2.77 -58.56 -19.90
N LEU A 229 3.34 -59.10 -18.83
CA LEU A 229 2.71 -60.06 -17.93
C LEU A 229 1.63 -59.46 -17.01
N LEU A 230 1.55 -58.13 -16.92
CA LEU A 230 0.54 -57.46 -16.08
C LEU A 230 -0.87 -57.61 -16.65
N SER A 231 -1.86 -57.73 -15.76
CA SER A 231 -3.27 -57.73 -16.12
C SER A 231 -3.71 -56.36 -16.67
N GLN A 232 -4.82 -56.34 -17.40
CA GLN A 232 -5.36 -55.10 -17.97
C GLN A 232 -5.70 -54.04 -16.90
N ALA A 233 -6.07 -54.48 -15.70
CA ALA A 233 -6.33 -53.58 -14.57
C ALA A 233 -5.04 -52.96 -14.01
N GLU A 234 -3.97 -53.74 -13.90
CA GLU A 234 -2.66 -53.27 -13.41
C GLU A 234 -1.98 -52.33 -14.41
N LYS A 235 -2.08 -52.64 -15.72
CA LYS A 235 -1.64 -51.73 -16.79
C LYS A 235 -2.37 -50.39 -16.73
N ARG A 236 -3.68 -50.40 -16.43
CA ARG A 236 -4.47 -49.17 -16.22
C ARG A 236 -4.03 -48.41 -14.98
N LEU A 237 -3.75 -49.09 -13.86
CA LEU A 237 -3.24 -48.45 -12.64
C LEU A 237 -1.86 -47.81 -12.84
N LEU A 238 -0.93 -48.49 -13.51
CA LEU A 238 0.39 -47.94 -13.83
C LEU A 238 0.32 -46.75 -14.78
N SER A 239 -0.68 -46.67 -15.65
CA SER A 239 -0.89 -45.51 -16.53
C SER A 239 -1.33 -44.23 -15.79
N ILE A 240 -1.70 -44.34 -14.51
CA ILE A 240 -2.15 -43.21 -13.68
C ILE A 240 -0.96 -42.59 -12.92
N LEU A 241 0.07 -43.38 -12.60
CA LEU A 241 1.27 -42.93 -11.90
C LEU A 241 2.24 -42.24 -12.88
N ARG A 242 2.69 -41.02 -12.52
CA ARG A 242 3.41 -40.09 -13.42
C ARG A 242 4.72 -40.64 -14.04
N PRO A 243 5.53 -41.49 -13.38
CA PRO A 243 6.77 -42.03 -13.97
C PRO A 243 6.52 -43.12 -15.03
N THR A 244 5.38 -43.80 -15.00
CA THR A 244 5.13 -45.02 -15.81
C THR A 244 4.27 -44.76 -17.04
N ARG A 245 3.67 -43.57 -17.18
CA ARG A 245 3.01 -43.12 -18.43
C ARG A 245 3.93 -43.13 -19.65
N GLU A 246 5.24 -43.17 -19.41
CA GLU A 246 6.28 -43.12 -20.43
C GLU A 246 6.31 -44.35 -21.34
N TYR A 247 5.82 -45.51 -20.85
CA TYR A 247 5.93 -46.80 -21.56
C TYR A 247 4.66 -47.26 -22.29
N TYR A 248 3.47 -46.77 -21.92
CA TYR A 248 2.21 -47.45 -22.28
C TYR A 248 1.39 -46.83 -23.41
N ARG A 249 1.85 -45.75 -24.06
CA ARG A 249 1.00 -45.02 -25.02
C ARG A 249 1.06 -45.47 -26.48
N PHE A 250 2.00 -46.33 -26.86
CA PHE A 250 2.09 -46.85 -28.23
C PHE A 250 1.63 -48.31 -28.39
N ALA A 251 1.36 -49.04 -27.29
CA ALA A 251 0.92 -50.44 -27.33
C ALA A 251 -0.61 -50.63 -27.52
N HIS A 252 -1.34 -49.57 -27.84
CA HIS A 252 -2.81 -49.60 -28.04
C HIS A 252 -3.24 -49.06 -29.42
N VAL A 253 -2.37 -49.17 -30.41
CA VAL A 253 -2.76 -49.07 -31.82
C VAL A 253 -2.46 -50.42 -32.47
N ASP A 254 -3.40 -51.34 -32.32
CA ASP A 254 -3.75 -52.43 -33.25
C ASP A 254 -5.18 -52.89 -32.91
#